data_AF-A0A3N5IYT6-F1
#
_entry.id   AF-A0A3N5IYT6-F1
#
_cell.length_a   1.000
_cell.length_b   1.000
_cell.length_c   1.000
_cell.angle_alpha   90.00
_cell.angle_beta   90.00
_cell.angle_gamma   90.00
#
_symmetry.space_group_name_H-M   'P 1'
#
loop_
_entity.id
_entity.type
_entity.pdbx_description
1 polymer ?
#
loop_
_entity_poly.entity_id
_entity_poly.type
_entity_poly.pdbx_seq_one_letter_code
_entity_poly.pdbx_strand_id
1 'polypeptide(L)'
;MPKILCLVFTAFLLVFPLRDSAAKDVVRPEEIVSKRQVIYDDATYDKLATDWEAYNKEFPSEYAYSNWMYAARYAGWKNYQKLLEKGLKKYPANPKLLYLSACNVGMGEEQKRNRERLERAVALDPSYTDPWFSLVGAYMAANDDERMNAALRRLLGSGIITDDVMDYNYNMLIGLEPNALLITNGDNDTYPGWILTRLLNMRSDVTIVNRSLLNTEWYPIYLINHGAPRFTTAGELGSLRKNIEEELAKKKRELGAGGAFGDTLIVKVIEAAQQEEKPVYFTRTLYTTPTIKRFAENGRNLGIVVLVTESSDSYSTQLRKLFTTWINLFRTGGMDSWRFHHAKSGDAGRFFASNYAFSITASLDELKKSAPDLRENLFTWYLTHIESLLNADHQKAVCKMWCQHQDIEEIQTWCAKQVCDK
;
A
#
# COMPACT_ATOMS: atom_id res chain seq x y z
N MET A 1 -86.17 -10.75 -12.55
CA MET A 1 -85.44 -12.01 -12.84
C MET A 1 -85.18 -12.07 -14.33
N PRO A 2 -83.91 -12.00 -14.75
CA PRO A 2 -83.24 -13.17 -15.36
C PRO A 2 -81.76 -13.28 -14.89
N LYS A 3 -81.35 -14.44 -14.36
CA LYS A 3 -80.62 -15.55 -15.02
C LYS A 3 -79.25 -15.15 -15.62
N ILE A 4 -78.22 -15.36 -14.79
CA ILE A 4 -76.80 -15.45 -15.14
C ILE A 4 -76.59 -16.70 -16.00
N LEU A 5 -75.95 -16.54 -17.16
CA LEU A 5 -75.43 -17.64 -17.97
C LEU A 5 -73.91 -17.52 -18.01
N CYS A 6 -73.22 -18.36 -17.22
CA CYS A 6 -71.76 -18.50 -17.27
C CYS A 6 -71.39 -19.34 -18.50
N LEU A 7 -70.78 -18.72 -19.49
CA LEU A 7 -70.12 -19.39 -20.61
C LEU A 7 -68.71 -19.80 -20.17
N VAL A 8 -68.47 -21.12 -20.09
CA VAL A 8 -67.15 -21.70 -19.91
C VAL A 8 -66.47 -21.76 -21.28
N PHE A 9 -65.43 -20.95 -21.48
CA PHE A 9 -64.54 -21.06 -22.63
C PHE A 9 -63.40 -22.02 -22.29
N THR A 10 -63.43 -23.23 -22.85
CA THR A 10 -62.34 -24.20 -22.74
C THR A 10 -61.25 -23.83 -23.73
N ALA A 11 -60.19 -23.18 -23.26
CA ALA A 11 -59.00 -22.89 -24.07
C ALA A 11 -58.13 -24.15 -24.18
N PHE A 12 -57.98 -24.67 -25.40
CA PHE A 12 -56.98 -25.70 -25.72
C PHE A 12 -55.59 -25.05 -25.70
N LEU A 13 -54.82 -25.29 -24.64
CA LEU A 13 -53.39 -24.99 -24.58
C LEU A 13 -52.63 -26.02 -25.42
N LEU A 14 -52.17 -25.60 -26.60
CA LEU A 14 -51.12 -26.30 -27.35
C LEU A 14 -49.81 -26.21 -26.54
N VAL A 15 -49.45 -27.30 -25.87
CA VAL A 15 -48.16 -27.44 -25.19
C VAL A 15 -47.10 -27.71 -26.25
N PHE A 16 -46.32 -26.67 -26.59
CA PHE A 16 -45.04 -26.88 -27.26
C PHE A 16 -44.04 -27.47 -26.26
N PRO A 17 -43.22 -28.47 -26.63
CA PRO A 17 -42.19 -28.98 -25.75
C PRO A 17 -41.18 -27.84 -25.51
N LEU A 18 -41.12 -27.37 -24.26
CA LEU A 18 -40.04 -26.51 -23.78
C LEU A 18 -38.74 -27.29 -24.00
N ARG A 19 -37.91 -26.78 -24.92
CA ARG A 19 -36.54 -27.25 -25.08
C ARG A 19 -35.83 -26.89 -23.78
N ASP A 20 -35.49 -27.89 -22.98
CA ASP A 20 -34.61 -27.74 -21.82
C ASP A 20 -33.24 -27.23 -22.30
N SER A 21 -33.10 -25.92 -22.50
CA SER A 21 -31.83 -25.27 -22.31
C SER A 21 -31.76 -24.96 -20.83
N ALA A 22 -31.17 -25.87 -20.05
CA ALA A 22 -30.68 -25.50 -18.72
C ALA A 22 -29.77 -24.29 -18.93
N ALA A 23 -30.25 -23.09 -18.58
CA ALA A 23 -29.43 -21.90 -18.56
C ALA A 23 -28.31 -22.21 -17.56
N LYS A 24 -27.07 -22.39 -18.06
CA LYS A 24 -25.92 -22.53 -17.18
C LYS A 24 -25.84 -21.24 -16.38
N ASP A 25 -25.89 -21.34 -15.07
CA ASP A 25 -25.58 -20.20 -14.20
C ASP A 25 -24.13 -19.77 -14.49
N VAL A 26 -23.99 -18.67 -15.20
CA VAL A 26 -22.68 -18.09 -15.51
C VAL A 26 -22.20 -17.35 -14.28
N VAL A 27 -21.29 -17.97 -13.53
CA VAL A 27 -20.65 -17.31 -12.39
C VAL A 27 -19.60 -16.33 -12.93
N ARG A 28 -19.86 -15.04 -12.78
CA ARG A 28 -18.89 -13.98 -13.10
C ARG A 28 -17.70 -14.06 -12.11
N PRO A 29 -16.44 -14.02 -12.59
CA PRO A 29 -15.28 -13.99 -11.70
C PRO A 29 -15.28 -12.75 -10.81
N GLU A 30 -14.62 -12.83 -9.65
CA GLU A 30 -14.44 -11.68 -8.75
C GLU A 30 -13.67 -10.55 -9.46
N GLU A 31 -14.14 -9.32 -9.31
CA GLU A 31 -13.46 -8.17 -9.90
C GLU A 31 -12.09 -7.93 -9.25
N ILE A 32 -11.09 -7.66 -10.09
CA ILE A 32 -9.77 -7.27 -9.59
C ILE A 32 -9.78 -5.80 -9.21
N VAL A 33 -9.44 -5.55 -7.95
CA VAL A 33 -9.11 -4.24 -7.40
C VAL A 33 -7.60 -4.11 -7.22
N SER A 34 -7.14 -2.87 -7.02
CA SER A 34 -5.73 -2.61 -6.73
C SER A 34 -5.25 -3.29 -5.44
N LYS A 35 -3.96 -3.68 -5.43
CA LYS A 35 -3.22 -4.11 -4.22
C LYS A 35 -3.23 -3.09 -3.08
N ARG A 36 -3.61 -1.83 -3.37
CA ARG A 36 -3.88 -0.79 -2.37
C ARG A 36 -5.09 -1.10 -1.48
N GLN A 37 -6.03 -1.90 -1.98
CA GLN A 37 -7.27 -2.26 -1.29
C GLN A 37 -7.28 -3.71 -0.83
N VAL A 38 -6.92 -4.64 -1.72
CA VAL A 38 -6.92 -6.08 -1.42
C VAL A 38 -5.67 -6.74 -1.99
N ILE A 39 -5.00 -7.53 -1.16
CA ILE A 39 -3.80 -8.27 -1.51
C ILE A 39 -4.14 -9.76 -1.48
N TYR A 40 -4.08 -10.39 -2.66
CA TYR A 40 -4.16 -11.84 -2.81
C TYR A 40 -2.76 -12.47 -2.92
N ASP A 41 -2.69 -13.80 -2.74
CA ASP A 41 -1.51 -14.58 -3.10
C ASP A 41 -1.38 -14.75 -4.63
N ASP A 42 -0.20 -15.17 -5.08
CA ASP A 42 0.12 -15.30 -6.51
C ASP A 42 -0.79 -16.33 -7.20
N ALA A 43 -1.15 -17.42 -6.52
CA ALA A 43 -2.03 -18.46 -7.06
C ALA A 43 -3.45 -17.94 -7.30
N THR A 44 -3.95 -17.10 -6.41
CA THR A 44 -5.27 -16.47 -6.50
C THR A 44 -5.29 -15.47 -7.66
N TYR A 45 -4.24 -14.66 -7.85
CA TYR A 45 -4.14 -13.78 -9.01
C TYR A 45 -4.12 -14.56 -10.33
N ASP A 46 -3.35 -15.66 -10.41
CA ASP A 46 -3.28 -16.49 -11.60
C ASP A 46 -4.62 -17.18 -11.92
N LYS A 47 -5.30 -17.68 -10.88
CA LYS A 47 -6.66 -18.22 -11.01
C LYS A 47 -7.63 -17.17 -11.54
N LEU A 48 -7.66 -15.96 -10.95
CA LEU A 48 -8.56 -14.91 -11.39
C LEU A 48 -8.26 -14.46 -12.83
N ALA A 49 -6.97 -14.42 -13.23
CA ALA A 49 -6.60 -14.12 -14.61
C ALA A 49 -7.11 -15.18 -15.59
N THR A 50 -7.00 -16.46 -15.22
CA THR A 50 -7.51 -17.60 -15.99
C THR A 50 -9.05 -17.57 -16.08
N ASP A 51 -9.73 -17.31 -14.96
CA ASP A 51 -11.19 -17.22 -14.92
C ASP A 51 -11.72 -16.05 -15.77
N TRP A 52 -11.07 -14.88 -15.71
CA TRP A 52 -11.41 -13.74 -16.54
C TRP A 52 -11.10 -13.96 -18.03
N GLU A 53 -10.04 -14.69 -18.37
CA GLU A 53 -9.77 -15.11 -19.76
C GLU A 53 -10.91 -15.99 -20.30
N ALA A 54 -11.28 -17.02 -19.53
CA ALA A 54 -12.36 -17.93 -19.89
C ALA A 54 -13.70 -17.20 -20.02
N TYR A 55 -14.02 -16.33 -19.05
CA TYR A 55 -15.22 -15.50 -19.08
C TYR A 55 -15.24 -14.56 -20.28
N ASN A 56 -14.14 -13.89 -20.62
CA ASN A 56 -14.05 -13.02 -21.79
C ASN A 56 -14.13 -13.81 -23.12
N LYS A 57 -13.72 -15.10 -23.14
CA LYS A 57 -13.87 -15.96 -24.31
C LYS A 57 -15.34 -16.32 -24.57
N GLU A 58 -16.09 -16.59 -23.50
CA GLU A 58 -17.51 -16.94 -23.57
C GLU A 58 -18.40 -15.69 -23.76
N PHE A 59 -18.06 -14.59 -23.09
CA PHE A 59 -18.79 -13.31 -23.11
C PHE A 59 -17.86 -12.14 -23.48
N PRO A 60 -17.43 -12.02 -24.75
CA PRO A 60 -16.50 -10.97 -25.16
C PRO A 60 -17.08 -9.58 -24.95
N SER A 61 -16.47 -8.80 -24.06
CA SER A 61 -16.85 -7.41 -23.78
C SER A 61 -15.63 -6.58 -23.39
N GLU A 62 -15.73 -5.27 -23.52
CA GLU A 62 -14.72 -4.34 -23.03
C GLU A 62 -14.48 -4.51 -21.51
N TYR A 63 -15.55 -4.66 -20.74
CA TYR A 63 -15.51 -4.87 -19.30
C TYR A 63 -14.76 -6.16 -18.92
N ALA A 64 -15.13 -7.30 -19.53
CA ALA A 64 -14.46 -8.58 -19.26
C ALA A 64 -12.98 -8.54 -19.66
N TYR A 65 -12.67 -7.95 -20.81
CA TYR A 65 -11.30 -7.81 -21.28
C TYR A 65 -10.44 -6.95 -20.34
N SER A 66 -10.98 -5.84 -19.86
CA SER A 66 -10.25 -4.94 -18.97
C SER A 66 -9.95 -5.56 -17.59
N ASN A 67 -10.90 -6.34 -17.04
CA ASN A 67 -10.68 -7.10 -15.80
C ASN A 67 -9.68 -8.23 -16.01
N TRP A 68 -9.73 -8.93 -17.14
CA TRP A 68 -8.72 -9.91 -17.53
C TRP A 68 -7.32 -9.29 -17.59
N MET A 69 -7.15 -8.14 -18.26
CA MET A 69 -5.84 -7.47 -18.32
C MET A 69 -5.34 -7.04 -16.95
N TYR A 70 -6.22 -6.54 -16.08
CA TYR A 70 -5.84 -6.21 -14.71
C TYR A 70 -5.34 -7.45 -13.96
N ALA A 71 -6.10 -8.54 -14.01
CA ALA A 71 -5.75 -9.81 -13.38
C ALA A 71 -4.41 -10.36 -13.92
N ALA A 72 -4.26 -10.42 -15.25
CA ALA A 72 -3.06 -10.91 -15.92
C ALA A 72 -1.80 -10.10 -15.56
N ARG A 73 -1.94 -8.77 -15.36
CA ARG A 73 -0.85 -7.93 -14.85
C ARG A 73 -0.39 -8.39 -13.48
N TYR A 74 -1.32 -8.60 -12.55
CA TYR A 74 -1.00 -9.00 -11.18
C TYR A 74 -0.56 -10.46 -11.06
N ALA A 75 -1.03 -11.33 -11.95
CA ALA A 75 -0.55 -12.69 -12.10
C ALA A 75 0.85 -12.78 -12.76
N GLY A 76 1.38 -11.66 -13.28
CA GLY A 76 2.70 -11.64 -13.92
C GLY A 76 2.77 -12.43 -15.22
N TRP A 77 1.67 -12.52 -15.98
CA TRP A 77 1.63 -13.27 -17.23
C TRP A 77 2.64 -12.73 -18.26
N LYS A 78 3.52 -13.60 -18.77
CA LYS A 78 4.63 -13.21 -19.67
C LYS A 78 4.17 -12.51 -20.96
N ASN A 79 3.00 -12.86 -21.47
CA ASN A 79 2.42 -12.27 -22.68
C ASN A 79 1.53 -11.04 -22.41
N TYR A 80 1.42 -10.58 -21.15
CA TYR A 80 0.54 -9.50 -20.73
C TYR A 80 0.66 -8.25 -21.60
N GLN A 81 1.87 -7.76 -21.89
CA GLN A 81 2.06 -6.54 -22.69
C GLN A 81 1.46 -6.67 -24.09
N LYS A 82 1.67 -7.82 -24.74
CA LYS A 82 1.09 -8.11 -26.08
C LYS A 82 -0.44 -8.18 -26.03
N LEU A 83 -1.00 -8.74 -24.97
CA LEU A 83 -2.45 -8.79 -24.76
C LEU A 83 -3.01 -7.38 -24.52
N LEU A 84 -2.38 -6.59 -23.66
CA LEU A 84 -2.78 -5.22 -23.36
C LEU A 84 -2.80 -4.34 -24.61
N GLU A 85 -1.76 -4.40 -25.45
CA GLU A 85 -1.71 -3.67 -26.72
C GLU A 85 -2.85 -4.06 -27.66
N LYS A 86 -3.19 -5.35 -27.74
CA LYS A 86 -4.34 -5.83 -28.52
C LYS A 86 -5.65 -5.28 -27.96
N GLY A 87 -5.79 -5.26 -26.63
CA GLY A 87 -6.92 -4.67 -25.92
C GLY A 87 -7.09 -3.20 -26.23
N LEU A 88 -6.04 -2.40 -26.08
CA LEU A 88 -6.05 -0.96 -26.35
C LEU A 88 -6.41 -0.63 -27.80
N LYS A 89 -5.95 -1.43 -28.77
CA LYS A 89 -6.35 -1.27 -30.19
C LYS A 89 -7.84 -1.54 -30.39
N LYS A 90 -8.39 -2.51 -29.67
CA LYS A 90 -9.82 -2.90 -29.78
C LYS A 90 -10.74 -1.95 -29.00
N TYR A 91 -10.32 -1.50 -27.82
CA TYR A 91 -11.09 -0.67 -26.88
C TYR A 91 -10.27 0.57 -26.47
N PRO A 92 -10.03 1.52 -27.39
CA PRO A 92 -9.12 2.65 -27.16
C PRO A 92 -9.64 3.70 -26.16
N ALA A 93 -10.90 3.59 -25.74
CA ALA A 93 -11.56 4.45 -24.76
C ALA A 93 -11.86 3.71 -23.44
N ASN A 94 -11.26 2.53 -23.19
CA ASN A 94 -11.42 1.87 -21.90
C ASN A 94 -10.49 2.50 -20.84
N PRO A 95 -11.03 3.06 -19.74
CA PRO A 95 -10.21 3.76 -18.74
C PRO A 95 -9.22 2.83 -18.02
N LYS A 96 -9.61 1.58 -17.74
CA LYS A 96 -8.78 0.57 -17.08
C LYS A 96 -7.61 0.13 -17.98
N LEU A 97 -7.83 -0.08 -19.27
CA LEU A 97 -6.75 -0.37 -20.23
C LEU A 97 -5.81 0.83 -20.43
N LEU A 98 -6.34 2.05 -20.51
CA LEU A 98 -5.53 3.27 -20.59
C LEU A 98 -4.60 3.39 -19.37
N TYR A 99 -5.14 3.22 -18.16
CA TYR A 99 -4.36 3.18 -16.92
C TYR A 99 -3.28 2.09 -16.94
N LEU A 100 -3.67 0.85 -17.24
CA LEU A 100 -2.76 -0.29 -17.27
C LEU A 100 -1.62 -0.09 -18.26
N SER A 101 -1.87 0.59 -19.38
CA SER A 101 -0.85 0.92 -20.38
C SER A 101 0.09 2.05 -19.97
N ALA A 102 -0.34 2.91 -19.05
CA ALA A 102 0.44 4.01 -18.52
C ALA A 102 1.24 3.63 -17.25
N CYS A 103 1.02 2.44 -16.70
CA CYS A 103 1.78 1.91 -15.57
C CYS A 103 3.23 1.51 -15.92
N ASN A 104 3.59 1.45 -17.20
CA ASN A 104 4.97 1.20 -17.61
C ASN A 104 5.85 2.44 -17.34
N VAL A 105 7.06 2.23 -16.82
CA VAL A 105 8.01 3.31 -16.55
C VAL A 105 8.57 3.81 -17.88
N GLY A 106 8.04 4.93 -18.37
CA GLY A 106 8.53 5.62 -19.56
C GLY A 106 9.32 6.88 -19.23
N MET A 107 10.19 7.31 -20.14
CA MET A 107 10.98 8.55 -20.02
C MET A 107 10.59 9.56 -21.11
N GLY A 108 10.83 10.85 -20.84
CA GLY A 108 10.65 11.93 -21.81
C GLY A 108 9.26 11.92 -22.49
N GLU A 109 9.24 11.76 -23.81
CA GLU A 109 7.99 11.69 -24.58
C GLU A 109 7.07 10.53 -24.17
N GLU A 110 7.62 9.41 -23.69
CA GLU A 110 6.79 8.32 -23.18
C GLU A 110 6.11 8.68 -21.86
N GLN A 111 6.81 9.39 -20.97
CA GLN A 111 6.23 9.89 -19.74
C GLN A 111 5.06 10.85 -20.02
N LYS A 112 5.24 11.75 -21.01
CA LYS A 112 4.17 12.65 -21.47
C LYS A 112 2.97 11.89 -22.01
N ARG A 113 3.19 10.91 -22.90
CA ARG A 113 2.11 10.04 -23.43
C ARG A 113 1.40 9.24 -22.33
N ASN A 114 2.13 8.76 -21.33
CA ASN A 114 1.55 8.05 -20.20
C ASN A 114 0.67 8.98 -19.36
N ARG A 115 1.11 10.22 -19.11
CA ARG A 115 0.26 11.24 -18.47
C ARG A 115 -1.02 11.50 -19.25
N GLU A 116 -0.93 11.72 -20.57
CA GLU A 116 -2.10 11.95 -21.43
C GLU A 116 -3.10 10.77 -21.39
N ARG A 117 -2.60 9.53 -21.35
CA ARG A 117 -3.44 8.32 -21.18
C ARG A 117 -4.14 8.30 -19.83
N LEU A 118 -3.45 8.65 -18.75
CA LEU A 118 -4.02 8.72 -17.41
C LEU A 118 -5.08 9.83 -17.30
N GLU A 119 -4.80 11.01 -17.82
CA GLU A 119 -5.75 12.13 -17.88
C GLU A 119 -7.01 11.75 -18.68
N ARG A 120 -6.81 11.06 -19.81
CA ARG A 120 -7.94 10.53 -20.59
C ARG A 120 -8.73 9.46 -19.82
N ALA A 121 -8.07 8.57 -19.08
CA ALA A 121 -8.73 7.55 -18.27
C ALA A 121 -9.67 8.18 -17.23
N VAL A 122 -9.21 9.19 -16.49
CA VAL A 122 -10.03 9.87 -15.46
C VAL A 122 -11.09 10.78 -16.06
N ALA A 123 -10.90 11.29 -17.28
CA ALA A 123 -11.94 12.03 -18.00
C ALA A 123 -13.07 11.13 -18.47
N LEU A 124 -12.75 9.89 -18.87
CA LEU A 124 -13.73 8.89 -19.31
C LEU A 124 -14.50 8.27 -18.15
N ASP A 125 -13.83 8.03 -17.02
CA ASP A 125 -14.44 7.55 -15.79
C ASP A 125 -13.82 8.26 -14.57
N PRO A 126 -14.43 9.37 -14.11
CA PRO A 126 -13.97 10.09 -12.95
C PRO A 126 -14.04 9.27 -11.65
N SER A 127 -14.89 8.25 -11.58
CA SER A 127 -15.04 7.39 -10.40
C SER A 127 -13.92 6.36 -10.28
N TYR A 128 -13.20 6.08 -11.38
CA TYR A 128 -12.07 5.18 -11.35
C TYR A 128 -10.85 5.83 -10.70
N THR A 129 -10.49 5.34 -9.50
CA THR A 129 -9.52 5.99 -8.61
C THR A 129 -8.06 5.65 -8.90
N ASP A 130 -7.78 4.46 -9.44
CA ASP A 130 -6.41 4.00 -9.67
C ASP A 130 -5.50 4.93 -10.49
N PRO A 131 -5.97 5.56 -11.60
CA PRO A 131 -5.11 6.44 -12.39
C PRO A 131 -4.65 7.67 -11.60
N TRP A 132 -5.42 8.11 -10.59
CA TRP A 132 -5.08 9.29 -9.79
C TRP A 132 -3.79 9.12 -8.99
N PHE A 133 -3.46 7.89 -8.55
CA PHE A 133 -2.15 7.62 -7.93
C PHE A 133 -1.02 7.90 -8.92
N SER A 134 -1.10 7.37 -10.13
CA SER A 134 -0.09 7.61 -11.16
C SER A 134 -0.05 9.06 -11.64
N LEU A 135 -1.18 9.78 -11.63
CA LEU A 135 -1.24 11.20 -11.96
C LEU A 135 -0.49 12.07 -10.96
N VAL A 136 -0.54 11.77 -9.66
CA VAL A 136 0.29 12.48 -8.66
C VAL A 136 1.76 12.43 -9.07
N GLY A 137 2.30 11.24 -9.34
CA GLY A 137 3.69 11.09 -9.79
C GLY A 137 3.97 11.77 -11.13
N ALA A 138 3.02 11.73 -12.08
CA ALA A 138 3.17 12.39 -13.37
C ALA A 138 3.17 13.93 -13.28
N TYR A 139 2.39 14.50 -12.35
CA TYR A 139 2.37 15.93 -12.07
C TYR A 139 3.59 16.38 -11.26
N MET A 140 4.05 15.57 -10.30
CA MET A 140 5.33 15.79 -9.62
C MET A 140 6.49 15.86 -10.62
N ALA A 141 6.57 14.91 -11.55
CA ALA A 141 7.61 14.91 -12.57
C ALA A 141 7.57 16.14 -13.48
N ALA A 142 6.40 16.75 -13.63
CA ALA A 142 6.19 17.97 -14.41
C ALA A 142 6.38 19.26 -13.59
N ASN A 143 6.67 19.16 -12.28
CA ASN A 143 6.62 20.26 -11.31
C ASN A 143 5.28 21.03 -11.35
N ASP A 144 4.18 20.32 -11.58
CA ASP A 144 2.82 20.88 -11.59
C ASP A 144 2.15 20.64 -10.23
N ASP A 145 2.50 21.49 -9.27
CA ASP A 145 2.03 21.38 -7.88
C ASP A 145 0.51 21.54 -7.75
N GLU A 146 -0.10 22.37 -8.59
CA GLU A 146 -1.54 22.60 -8.57
C GLU A 146 -2.30 21.31 -8.94
N ARG A 147 -1.94 20.69 -10.07
CA ARG A 147 -2.58 19.43 -10.49
C ARG A 147 -2.22 18.26 -9.61
N MET A 148 -0.99 18.20 -9.09
CA MET A 148 -0.63 17.20 -8.09
C MET A 148 -1.54 17.32 -6.86
N ASN A 149 -1.68 18.52 -6.31
CA ASN A 149 -2.53 18.75 -5.13
C ASN A 149 -4.00 18.45 -5.43
N ALA A 150 -4.49 18.77 -6.63
CA ALA A 150 -5.84 18.39 -7.07
C ALA A 150 -6.01 16.87 -7.13
N ALA A 151 -5.02 16.13 -7.65
CA ALA A 151 -5.04 14.67 -7.67
C ALA A 151 -5.03 14.07 -6.26
N LEU A 152 -4.20 14.59 -5.35
CA LEU A 152 -4.18 14.17 -3.93
C LEU A 152 -5.54 14.45 -3.24
N ARG A 153 -6.17 15.60 -3.50
CA ARG A 153 -7.52 15.91 -2.99
C ARG A 153 -8.57 14.95 -3.54
N ARG A 154 -8.43 14.52 -4.80
CA ARG A 154 -9.32 13.53 -5.40
C ARG A 154 -9.18 12.17 -4.74
N LEU A 155 -7.94 11.73 -4.47
CA LEU A 155 -7.67 10.51 -3.71
C LEU A 155 -8.31 10.57 -2.31
N LEU A 156 -8.04 11.64 -1.55
CA LEU A 156 -8.65 11.86 -0.24
C LEU A 156 -10.18 11.83 -0.29
N GLY A 157 -10.80 12.59 -1.20
CA GLY A 157 -12.25 12.71 -1.30
C GLY A 157 -12.96 11.47 -1.86
N SER A 158 -12.23 10.53 -2.47
CA SER A 158 -12.81 9.30 -3.03
C SER A 158 -13.02 8.17 -2.02
N GLY A 159 -12.40 8.25 -0.83
CA GLY A 159 -12.40 7.17 0.16
C GLY A 159 -11.58 5.94 -0.22
N ILE A 160 -10.80 6.00 -1.32
CA ILE A 160 -9.92 4.89 -1.74
C ILE A 160 -8.77 4.64 -0.76
N ILE A 161 -8.34 5.70 -0.07
CA ILE A 161 -7.44 5.62 1.08
C ILE A 161 -8.34 5.59 2.30
N THR A 162 -8.39 4.44 2.96
CA THR A 162 -9.28 4.21 4.10
C THR A 162 -8.75 4.86 5.38
N ASP A 163 -9.63 5.09 6.35
CA ASP A 163 -9.30 5.80 7.59
C ASP A 163 -8.19 5.10 8.41
N ASP A 164 -8.14 3.78 8.42
CA ASP A 164 -7.07 2.99 9.06
C ASP A 164 -5.71 3.21 8.39
N VAL A 165 -5.69 3.37 7.07
CA VAL A 165 -4.47 3.69 6.31
C VAL A 165 -4.06 5.15 6.58
N MET A 166 -5.02 6.07 6.66
CA MET A 166 -4.75 7.47 7.06
C MET A 166 -4.19 7.56 8.48
N ASP A 167 -4.80 6.85 9.44
CA ASP A 167 -4.36 6.80 10.83
C ASP A 167 -2.98 6.17 10.95
N TYR A 168 -2.67 5.11 10.20
CA TYR A 168 -1.34 4.53 10.15
C TYR A 168 -0.29 5.58 9.75
N ASN A 169 -0.55 6.35 8.70
CA ASN A 169 0.36 7.37 8.23
C ASN A 169 0.46 8.56 9.21
N TYR A 170 -0.64 8.94 9.86
CA TYR A 170 -0.61 9.94 10.92
C TYR A 170 0.30 9.48 12.07
N ASN A 171 0.12 8.24 12.51
CA ASN A 171 0.86 7.63 13.62
C ASN A 171 2.37 7.50 13.30
N MET A 172 2.74 7.21 12.05
CA MET A 172 4.14 7.21 11.61
C MET A 172 4.77 8.60 11.73
N LEU A 173 4.01 9.66 11.44
CA LEU A 173 4.52 11.03 11.37
C LEU A 173 4.63 11.70 12.75
N ILE A 174 3.70 11.48 13.67
CA ILE A 174 3.68 12.23 14.95
C ILE A 174 4.83 11.89 15.90
N GLY A 175 5.45 10.71 15.74
CA GLY A 175 6.59 10.28 16.54
C GLY A 175 7.95 10.78 16.04
N LEU A 176 8.03 11.34 14.83
CA LEU A 176 9.31 11.71 14.21
C LEU A 176 9.90 12.98 14.83
N GLU A 177 11.23 13.07 14.84
CA GLU A 177 11.94 14.30 15.15
C GLU A 177 11.63 15.42 14.12
N PRO A 178 11.79 16.70 14.51
CA PRO A 178 11.60 17.83 13.59
C PRO A 178 12.47 17.72 12.34
N ASN A 179 11.93 18.15 11.19
CA ASN A 179 12.60 18.14 9.89
C ASN A 179 13.07 16.74 9.44
N ALA A 180 12.47 15.64 9.90
CA ALA A 180 12.91 14.30 9.52
C ALA A 180 12.69 13.95 8.03
N LEU A 181 13.47 13.00 7.52
CA LEU A 181 13.15 12.23 6.32
C LEU A 181 12.48 10.92 6.72
N LEU A 182 11.36 10.57 6.07
CA LEU A 182 10.70 9.29 6.23
C LEU A 182 10.80 8.48 4.94
N ILE A 183 11.54 7.38 4.98
CA ILE A 183 11.68 6.44 3.86
C ILE A 183 10.52 5.43 3.91
N THR A 184 9.69 5.51 2.88
CA THR A 184 8.46 4.72 2.66
C THR A 184 8.67 3.78 1.48
N ASN A 185 7.77 2.81 1.29
CA ASN A 185 7.95 1.74 0.32
C ASN A 185 6.98 1.84 -0.87
N GLY A 186 5.69 1.89 -0.58
CA GLY A 186 4.61 1.70 -1.54
C GLY A 186 3.52 2.76 -1.41
N ASP A 187 2.37 2.51 -2.04
CA ASP A 187 1.36 3.56 -2.15
C ASP A 187 0.68 3.86 -0.81
N ASN A 188 0.39 2.81 -0.01
CA ASN A 188 -0.38 2.93 1.24
C ASN A 188 0.42 3.55 2.40
N ASP A 189 1.74 3.68 2.30
CA ASP A 189 2.59 4.38 3.27
C ASP A 189 3.24 5.65 2.71
N THR A 190 2.94 6.04 1.45
CA THR A 190 3.45 7.28 0.83
C THR A 190 2.36 8.30 0.57
N TYR A 191 1.30 7.94 -0.17
CA TYR A 191 0.27 8.90 -0.60
C TYR A 191 -0.54 9.47 0.55
N PRO A 192 -0.97 8.68 1.55
CA PRO A 192 -1.65 9.24 2.72
C PRO A 192 -0.72 10.16 3.50
N GLY A 193 0.57 9.83 3.59
CA GLY A 193 1.60 10.70 4.14
C GLY A 193 1.72 12.04 3.40
N TRP A 194 1.76 12.04 2.06
CA TRP A 194 1.75 13.29 1.28
C TRP A 194 0.45 14.08 1.44
N ILE A 195 -0.70 13.42 1.57
CA ILE A 195 -1.96 14.11 1.89
C ILE A 195 -1.84 14.82 3.25
N LEU A 196 -1.35 14.12 4.27
CA LEU A 196 -1.18 14.67 5.62
C LEU A 196 -0.22 15.86 5.61
N THR A 197 0.97 15.72 5.04
CA THR A 197 2.00 16.76 5.08
C THR A 197 1.71 17.93 4.16
N ARG A 198 1.13 17.68 2.98
CA ARG A 198 1.00 18.69 1.92
C ARG A 198 -0.39 19.33 1.83
N LEU A 199 -1.46 18.57 2.06
CA LEU A 199 -2.83 19.11 1.98
C LEU A 199 -3.38 19.51 3.34
N LEU A 200 -3.05 18.74 4.38
CA LEU A 200 -3.56 18.94 5.74
C LEU A 200 -2.56 19.69 6.63
N ASN A 201 -1.38 20.05 6.10
CA ASN A 201 -0.31 20.76 6.82
C ASN A 201 0.11 20.09 8.15
N MET A 202 -0.05 18.77 8.24
CA MET A 202 0.32 17.98 9.40
C MET A 202 1.76 17.50 9.21
N ARG A 203 2.68 17.92 10.07
CA ARG A 203 4.12 17.59 9.93
C ARG A 203 4.68 17.97 8.55
N SER A 204 4.34 19.17 8.06
CA SER A 204 4.83 19.70 6.78
C SER A 204 6.36 19.88 6.73
N ASP A 205 7.03 19.77 7.88
CA ASP A 205 8.49 19.71 8.02
C ASP A 205 9.09 18.35 7.59
N VAL A 206 8.30 17.29 7.55
CA VAL A 206 8.77 15.94 7.22
C VAL A 206 8.83 15.73 5.72
N THR A 207 10.00 15.30 5.23
CA THR A 207 10.19 14.92 3.81
C THR A 207 9.95 13.43 3.62
N ILE A 208 8.88 13.06 2.91
CA ILE A 208 8.57 11.66 2.59
C ILE A 208 9.28 11.23 1.31
N VAL A 209 10.10 10.20 1.41
CA VAL A 209 10.89 9.62 0.32
C VAL A 209 10.38 8.21 0.03
N ASN A 210 9.81 7.98 -1.16
CA ASN A 210 9.36 6.66 -1.58
C ASN A 210 10.51 5.90 -2.25
N ARG A 211 10.87 4.73 -1.70
CA ARG A 211 11.93 3.86 -2.20
C ARG A 211 11.70 3.42 -3.64
N SER A 212 10.48 3.04 -3.99
CA SER A 212 10.13 2.55 -5.34
C SER A 212 10.32 3.65 -6.39
N LEU A 213 9.91 4.88 -6.07
CA LEU A 213 10.05 6.04 -6.95
C LEU A 213 11.50 6.49 -7.12
N LEU A 214 12.41 6.21 -6.18
CA LEU A 214 13.85 6.47 -6.38
C LEU A 214 14.43 5.74 -7.59
N ASN A 215 13.77 4.69 -8.09
CA ASN A 215 14.16 4.00 -9.32
C ASN A 215 13.77 4.78 -10.60
N THR A 216 13.00 5.86 -10.49
CA THR A 216 12.66 6.74 -11.62
C THR A 216 13.70 7.84 -11.82
N GLU A 217 13.75 8.46 -13.01
CA GLU A 217 14.72 9.53 -13.31
C GLU A 217 14.35 10.86 -12.67
N TRP A 218 13.06 11.14 -12.64
CA TRP A 218 12.53 12.42 -12.21
C TRP A 218 12.51 12.56 -10.69
N TYR A 219 12.24 11.49 -9.94
CA TYR A 219 11.97 11.59 -8.50
C TYR A 219 13.19 11.95 -7.66
N PRO A 220 14.40 11.37 -7.86
CA PRO A 220 15.58 11.82 -7.13
C PRO A 220 15.89 13.32 -7.34
N ILE A 221 15.69 13.82 -8.56
CA ILE A 221 15.84 15.25 -8.88
C ILE A 221 14.77 16.09 -8.19
N TYR A 222 13.51 15.63 -8.23
CA TYR A 222 12.41 16.28 -7.54
C TYR A 222 12.72 16.41 -6.04
N LEU A 223 13.20 15.35 -5.38
CA LEU A 223 13.52 15.36 -3.95
C LEU A 223 14.56 16.43 -3.57
N ILE A 224 15.66 16.51 -4.33
CA ILE A 224 16.71 17.51 -4.10
C ILE A 224 16.16 18.93 -4.19
N ASN A 225 15.28 19.18 -5.17
CA ASN A 225 14.66 20.49 -5.35
C ASN A 225 13.59 20.81 -4.30
N HIS A 226 13.14 19.82 -3.52
CA HIS A 226 12.02 19.93 -2.57
C HIS A 226 12.40 19.54 -1.15
N GLY A 227 13.64 19.83 -0.74
CA GLY A 227 14.06 19.81 0.67
C GLY A 227 14.72 18.54 1.16
N ALA A 228 14.96 17.54 0.30
CA ALA A 228 15.90 16.48 0.65
C ALA A 228 17.35 17.01 0.55
N PRO A 229 18.27 16.56 1.43
CA PRO A 229 19.70 16.83 1.32
C PRO A 229 20.23 16.52 -0.06
N ARG A 230 21.25 17.24 -0.53
CA ARG A 230 21.80 17.02 -1.88
C ARG A 230 22.66 15.76 -1.94
N PHE A 231 22.01 14.60 -2.12
CA PHE A 231 22.66 13.29 -2.15
C PHE A 231 23.25 12.88 -3.52
N THR A 232 22.94 13.63 -4.58
CA THR A 232 23.46 13.39 -5.94
C THR A 232 23.23 14.58 -6.90
N THR A 233 23.58 14.43 -8.18
CA THR A 233 23.32 15.36 -9.29
C THR A 233 22.76 14.63 -10.51
N ALA A 234 22.13 15.35 -11.45
CA ALA A 234 21.61 14.75 -12.67
C ALA A 234 22.66 13.97 -13.49
N GLY A 235 23.89 14.47 -13.58
CA GLY A 235 25.00 13.79 -14.27
C GLY A 235 25.44 12.51 -13.57
N GLU A 236 25.47 12.52 -12.23
CA GLU A 236 25.80 11.35 -11.42
C GLU A 236 24.71 10.27 -11.50
N LEU A 237 23.42 10.66 -11.50
CA LEU A 237 22.31 9.71 -11.65
C LEU A 237 22.43 8.92 -12.95
N GLY A 238 22.69 9.61 -14.07
CA GLY A 238 22.85 8.95 -15.37
C GLY A 238 24.04 7.98 -15.39
N SER A 239 25.17 8.40 -14.80
CA SER A 239 26.37 7.56 -14.68
C SER A 239 26.14 6.34 -13.78
N LEU A 240 25.47 6.54 -12.64
CA LEU A 240 25.15 5.48 -11.67
C LEU A 240 24.22 4.42 -12.28
N ARG A 241 23.18 4.85 -13.02
CA ARG A 241 22.28 3.92 -13.73
C ARG A 241 23.04 3.03 -14.69
N LYS A 242 23.82 3.65 -15.58
CA LYS A 242 24.61 2.93 -16.58
C LYS A 242 25.55 1.92 -15.94
N ASN A 243 26.25 2.31 -14.87
CA ASN A 243 27.17 1.41 -14.17
C ASN A 243 26.44 0.21 -13.52
N ILE A 244 25.27 0.44 -12.91
CA ILE A 244 24.47 -0.65 -12.30
C ILE A 244 23.95 -1.59 -13.39
N GLU A 245 23.44 -1.06 -14.50
CA GLU A 245 22.95 -1.85 -15.64
C GLU A 245 24.06 -2.72 -16.24
N GLU A 246 25.26 -2.16 -16.44
CA GLU A 246 26.43 -2.89 -16.93
C GLU A 246 26.84 -4.03 -15.99
N GLU A 247 26.85 -3.79 -14.68
CA GLU A 247 27.19 -4.81 -13.68
C GLU A 247 26.17 -5.95 -13.61
N LEU A 248 24.89 -5.64 -13.77
CA LEU A 248 23.82 -6.64 -13.80
C LEU A 248 23.89 -7.51 -15.06
N ALA A 249 24.15 -6.88 -16.21
CA ALA A 249 24.35 -7.59 -17.48
C ALA A 249 25.53 -8.58 -17.37
N LYS A 250 26.65 -8.16 -16.76
CA LYS A 250 27.81 -9.04 -16.50
C LYS A 250 27.47 -10.23 -15.60
N LYS A 251 26.61 -10.03 -14.59
CA LYS A 251 26.26 -11.07 -13.59
C LYS A 251 25.07 -11.94 -13.98
N LYS A 252 24.43 -11.72 -15.14
CA LYS A 252 23.17 -12.36 -15.57
C LYS A 252 22.10 -12.36 -14.47
N ARG A 253 22.06 -11.30 -13.65
CA ARG A 253 21.07 -11.14 -12.58
C ARG A 253 19.97 -10.20 -13.06
N GLU A 254 18.72 -10.64 -12.96
CA GLU A 254 17.58 -9.75 -13.13
C GLU A 254 17.40 -8.89 -11.87
N LEU A 255 17.02 -7.63 -12.05
CA LEU A 255 16.62 -6.76 -10.95
C LEU A 255 15.27 -7.22 -10.41
N GLY A 256 15.21 -7.51 -9.11
CA GLY A 256 13.91 -7.55 -8.42
C GLY A 256 13.24 -6.17 -8.49
N ALA A 257 11.91 -6.14 -8.40
CA ALA A 257 11.07 -4.94 -8.57
C ALA A 257 11.46 -3.73 -7.67
N GLY A 258 12.26 -3.97 -6.62
CA GLY A 258 12.78 -2.93 -5.75
C GLY A 258 13.99 -2.15 -6.28
N GLY A 259 14.69 -2.64 -7.31
CA GLY A 259 15.83 -1.98 -7.97
C GLY A 259 17.08 -1.75 -7.11
N ALA A 260 18.26 -2.17 -7.58
CA ALA A 260 19.55 -1.88 -6.93
C ALA A 260 19.88 -0.38 -6.92
N PHE A 261 19.28 0.38 -7.83
CA PHE A 261 19.48 1.83 -7.94
C PHE A 261 18.85 2.59 -6.78
N GLY A 262 17.56 2.33 -6.47
CA GLY A 262 16.85 2.97 -5.37
C GLY A 262 17.54 2.75 -4.01
N ASP A 263 18.02 1.54 -3.74
CA ASP A 263 18.78 1.26 -2.51
C ASP A 263 20.10 2.01 -2.43
N THR A 264 20.83 2.09 -3.55
CA THR A 264 22.07 2.86 -3.60
C THR A 264 21.80 4.33 -3.29
N LEU A 265 20.69 4.87 -3.80
CA LEU A 265 20.27 6.24 -3.49
C LEU A 265 19.84 6.40 -2.04
N ILE A 266 19.18 5.42 -1.41
CA ILE A 266 18.85 5.48 0.03
C ILE A 266 20.12 5.62 0.86
N VAL A 267 21.18 4.86 0.55
CA VAL A 267 22.46 4.98 1.27
C VAL A 267 23.00 6.40 1.16
N LYS A 268 23.00 6.98 -0.05
CA LYS A 268 23.44 8.36 -0.29
C LYS A 268 22.56 9.39 0.42
N VAL A 269 21.24 9.17 0.47
CA VAL A 269 20.29 10.02 1.20
C VAL A 269 20.62 10.03 2.69
N ILE A 270 20.88 8.86 3.28
CA ILE A 270 21.26 8.76 4.71
C ILE A 270 22.59 9.47 4.97
N GLU A 271 23.60 9.25 4.13
CA GLU A 271 24.91 9.89 4.25
C GLU A 271 24.81 11.42 4.17
N ALA A 272 24.06 11.94 3.19
CA ALA A 272 23.84 13.38 3.05
C ALA A 272 23.01 13.96 4.20
N ALA A 273 21.97 13.26 4.65
CA ALA A 273 21.15 13.68 5.78
C ALA A 273 21.95 13.71 7.09
N GLN A 274 22.83 12.75 7.31
CA GLN A 274 23.72 12.72 8.48
C GLN A 274 24.66 13.94 8.52
N GLN A 275 25.16 14.38 7.36
CA GLN A 275 26.01 15.59 7.26
C GLN A 275 25.24 16.88 7.56
N GLU A 276 23.95 16.90 7.27
CA GLU A 276 23.05 18.03 7.55
C GLU A 276 22.31 17.89 8.90
N GLU A 277 22.72 16.93 9.75
CA GLU A 277 22.09 16.63 11.05
C GLU A 277 20.57 16.38 10.95
N LYS A 278 20.13 15.83 9.81
CA LYS A 278 18.72 15.60 9.49
C LYS A 278 18.33 14.16 9.81
N PRO A 279 17.39 13.90 10.74
CA PRO A 279 17.01 12.54 11.13
C PRO A 279 16.40 11.76 9.96
N VAL A 280 16.83 10.53 9.72
CA VAL A 280 16.23 9.64 8.72
C VAL A 280 15.58 8.45 9.40
N TYR A 281 14.34 8.19 9.01
CA TYR A 281 13.53 7.08 9.52
C TYR A 281 13.15 6.13 8.40
N PHE A 282 13.22 4.83 8.67
CA PHE A 282 12.61 3.80 7.84
C PHE A 282 11.24 3.44 8.41
N THR A 283 10.25 3.30 7.54
CA THR A 283 8.96 2.70 7.90
C THR A 283 9.09 1.18 8.09
N ARG A 284 8.22 0.57 8.90
CA ARG A 284 8.14 -0.90 9.02
C ARG A 284 7.71 -1.62 7.75
N THR A 285 7.08 -0.89 6.84
CA THR A 285 6.65 -1.33 5.52
C THR A 285 7.79 -1.37 4.50
N LEU A 286 8.96 -0.81 4.84
CA LEU A 286 10.11 -0.77 3.96
C LEU A 286 10.67 -2.17 3.69
N TYR A 287 10.71 -2.54 2.41
CA TYR A 287 11.38 -3.75 1.99
C TYR A 287 12.90 -3.61 2.18
N THR A 288 13.46 -4.38 3.11
CA THR A 288 14.89 -4.32 3.43
C THR A 288 15.69 -5.28 2.55
N THR A 289 16.45 -4.72 1.61
CA THR A 289 17.40 -5.49 0.80
C THR A 289 18.72 -5.66 1.54
N PRO A 290 19.60 -6.60 1.13
CA PRO A 290 20.93 -6.74 1.73
C PRO A 290 21.74 -5.43 1.79
N THR A 291 21.50 -4.50 0.85
CA THR A 291 22.17 -3.19 0.79
C THR A 291 21.79 -2.29 1.97
N ILE A 292 20.50 -2.25 2.32
CA ILE A 292 19.97 -1.34 3.35
C ILE A 292 19.64 -2.03 4.68
N LYS A 293 19.71 -3.36 4.73
CA LYS A 293 19.39 -4.18 5.91
C LYS A 293 20.18 -3.74 7.14
N ARG A 294 21.48 -3.45 6.98
CA ARG A 294 22.36 -2.98 8.08
C ARG A 294 21.83 -1.74 8.79
N PHE A 295 21.19 -0.83 8.07
CA PHE A 295 20.63 0.39 8.66
C PHE A 295 19.39 0.08 9.49
N ALA A 296 18.53 -0.82 9.01
CA ALA A 296 17.36 -1.25 9.75
C ALA A 296 17.74 -2.08 11.01
N GLU A 297 18.75 -2.93 10.93
CA GLU A 297 19.21 -3.78 12.05
C GLU A 297 19.96 -3.01 13.12
N ASN A 298 20.80 -2.04 12.72
CA ASN A 298 21.58 -1.22 13.66
C ASN A 298 20.85 0.05 14.11
N GLY A 299 19.73 0.38 13.44
CA GLY A 299 18.92 1.54 13.76
C GLY A 299 18.16 1.39 15.07
N ARG A 300 17.65 2.51 15.58
CA ARG A 300 16.84 2.53 16.80
C ARG A 300 15.39 2.23 16.45
N ASN A 301 14.89 1.12 16.95
CA ASN A 301 13.50 0.73 16.79
C ASN A 301 12.59 1.66 17.61
N LEU A 302 11.90 2.58 16.92
CA LEU A 302 10.98 3.54 17.51
C LEU A 302 9.56 3.22 17.03
N GLY A 303 9.13 2.00 17.33
CA GLY A 303 7.78 1.53 17.07
C GLY A 303 7.57 1.19 15.60
N ILE A 304 6.58 1.84 14.97
CA ILE A 304 6.26 1.63 13.55
C ILE A 304 7.23 2.34 12.59
N VAL A 305 8.29 2.95 13.12
CA VAL A 305 9.42 3.52 12.39
C VAL A 305 10.75 3.15 13.05
N VAL A 306 11.84 3.22 12.30
CA VAL A 306 13.21 2.93 12.76
C VAL A 306 14.09 4.13 12.42
N LEU A 307 14.70 4.77 13.42
CA LEU A 307 15.68 5.84 13.21
C LEU A 307 17.01 5.24 12.76
N VAL A 308 17.51 5.64 11.59
CA VAL A 308 18.70 5.05 10.96
C VAL A 308 19.92 5.99 10.90
N THR A 309 19.73 7.27 11.23
CA THR A 309 20.83 8.22 11.46
C THR A 309 21.23 8.22 12.93
N GLU A 310 22.44 8.70 13.20
CA GLU A 310 22.92 8.88 14.57
C GLU A 310 22.07 9.95 15.29
N SER A 311 21.94 9.78 16.61
CA SER A 311 21.21 10.70 17.47
C SER A 311 21.92 10.83 18.81
N SER A 312 22.08 12.06 19.27
CA SER A 312 22.65 12.39 20.59
C SER A 312 21.72 11.99 21.74
N ASP A 313 20.40 11.94 21.51
CA ASP A 313 19.45 11.51 22.52
C ASP A 313 19.70 10.06 22.93
N SER A 314 19.40 9.71 24.18
CA SER A 314 19.45 8.30 24.59
C SER A 314 18.28 7.53 23.96
N TYR A 315 18.51 6.26 23.60
CA TYR A 315 17.45 5.41 23.05
C TYR A 315 16.27 5.27 24.04
N SER A 316 16.56 5.13 25.34
CA SER A 316 15.54 5.06 26.39
C SER A 316 14.67 6.33 26.46
N THR A 317 15.26 7.52 26.28
CA THR A 317 14.51 8.80 26.22
C THR A 317 13.59 8.84 25.01
N GLN A 318 14.11 8.48 23.83
CA GLN A 318 13.32 8.46 22.60
C GLN A 318 12.17 7.44 22.69
N LEU A 319 12.43 6.25 23.23
CA LEU A 319 11.44 5.19 23.39
C LEU A 319 10.32 5.61 24.35
N ARG A 320 10.66 6.19 25.51
CA ARG A 320 9.67 6.73 26.45
C ARG A 320 8.81 7.81 25.79
N LYS A 321 9.43 8.76 25.08
CA LYS A 321 8.71 9.84 24.37
C LYS A 321 7.75 9.28 23.33
N LEU A 322 8.21 8.32 22.52
CA LEU A 322 7.40 7.65 21.52
C LEU A 322 6.20 6.96 22.15
N PHE A 323 6.39 6.09 23.13
CA PHE A 323 5.27 5.31 23.66
C PHE A 323 4.31 6.13 24.53
N THR A 324 4.79 7.22 25.12
CA THR A 324 3.91 8.24 25.71
C THR A 324 3.04 8.88 24.62
N THR A 325 3.64 9.24 23.49
CA THR A 325 2.92 9.76 22.32
C THR A 325 1.94 8.72 21.77
N TRP A 326 2.34 7.45 21.73
CA TRP A 326 1.52 6.34 21.25
C TRP A 326 0.24 6.20 22.06
N ILE A 327 0.34 6.04 23.38
CA ILE A 327 -0.83 5.85 24.25
C ILE A 327 -1.80 7.03 24.15
N ASN A 328 -1.28 8.25 24.06
CA ASN A 328 -2.09 9.47 24.21
C ASN A 328 -2.58 10.08 22.88
N LEU A 329 -1.81 9.93 21.80
CA LEU A 329 -1.98 10.71 20.58
C LEU A 329 -2.08 9.86 19.32
N PHE A 330 -1.81 8.55 19.36
CA PHE A 330 -2.06 7.72 18.18
C PHE A 330 -3.55 7.69 17.89
N ARG A 331 -3.90 7.92 16.62
CA ARG A 331 -5.27 7.79 16.16
C ARG A 331 -5.61 6.33 15.94
N THR A 332 -6.79 5.94 16.39
CA THR A 332 -7.33 4.58 16.26
C THR A 332 -8.69 4.56 15.58
N GLY A 333 -9.27 5.71 15.20
CA GLY A 333 -10.64 5.78 14.67
C GLY A 333 -10.87 4.92 13.43
N GLY A 334 -9.87 4.83 12.55
CA GLY A 334 -9.89 3.92 11.41
C GLY A 334 -9.75 2.45 11.80
N MET A 335 -8.90 2.16 12.80
CA MET A 335 -8.70 0.81 13.33
C MET A 335 -9.96 0.28 14.03
N ASP A 336 -10.65 1.16 14.74
CA ASP A 336 -11.89 0.89 15.49
C ASP A 336 -13.14 0.95 14.60
N SER A 337 -12.97 1.22 13.30
CA SER A 337 -14.09 1.40 12.38
C SER A 337 -14.81 0.08 12.10
N TRP A 338 -16.15 0.15 11.99
CA TRP A 338 -16.96 -1.02 11.63
C TRP A 338 -16.49 -1.67 10.32
N ARG A 339 -16.14 -0.85 9.32
CA ARG A 339 -15.61 -1.32 8.02
C ARG A 339 -14.39 -2.22 8.22
N PHE A 340 -13.45 -1.80 9.06
CA PHE A 340 -12.19 -2.51 9.21
C PHE A 340 -12.33 -3.81 10.00
N HIS A 341 -13.13 -3.81 11.07
CA HIS A 341 -13.43 -5.04 11.82
C HIS A 341 -14.11 -6.13 10.96
N HIS A 342 -14.90 -5.72 9.95
CA HIS A 342 -15.58 -6.63 9.02
C HIS A 342 -14.84 -6.81 7.67
N ALA A 343 -13.65 -6.24 7.53
CA ALA A 343 -12.86 -6.36 6.32
C ALA A 343 -12.36 -7.80 6.12
N LYS A 344 -12.32 -8.26 4.87
CA LYS A 344 -11.74 -9.56 4.50
C LYS A 344 -10.27 -9.65 4.95
N SER A 345 -9.75 -10.87 5.14
CA SER A 345 -8.35 -11.10 5.53
C SER A 345 -7.33 -10.49 4.56
N GLY A 346 -7.67 -10.40 3.27
CA GLY A 346 -6.83 -9.78 2.24
C GLY A 346 -6.90 -8.25 2.20
N ASP A 347 -7.70 -7.59 3.04
CA ASP A 347 -7.74 -6.12 3.10
C ASP A 347 -6.33 -5.56 3.38
N ALA A 348 -5.90 -4.63 2.52
CA ALA A 348 -4.54 -4.11 2.55
C ALA A 348 -4.22 -3.37 3.85
N GLY A 349 -5.22 -2.77 4.51
CA GLY A 349 -5.08 -2.11 5.81
C GLY A 349 -4.72 -3.09 6.92
N ARG A 350 -5.20 -4.34 6.86
CA ARG A 350 -4.91 -5.36 7.89
C ARG A 350 -3.42 -5.70 7.99
N PHE A 351 -2.65 -5.48 6.92
CA PHE A 351 -1.19 -5.63 6.95
C PHE A 351 -0.51 -4.60 7.88
N PHE A 352 -1.15 -3.47 8.17
CA PHE A 352 -0.61 -2.47 9.09
C PHE A 352 -0.89 -2.81 10.56
N ALA A 353 -1.97 -3.53 10.87
CA ALA A 353 -2.28 -3.95 12.24
C ALA A 353 -1.13 -4.78 12.85
N SER A 354 -0.52 -5.67 12.07
CA SER A 354 0.65 -6.44 12.52
C SER A 354 1.86 -5.57 12.80
N ASN A 355 2.06 -4.46 12.08
CA ASN A 355 3.18 -3.56 12.35
C ASN A 355 3.06 -2.96 13.74
N TYR A 356 1.86 -2.58 14.20
CA TYR A 356 1.67 -2.12 15.57
C TYR A 356 2.00 -3.21 16.60
N ALA A 357 1.42 -4.39 16.43
CA ALA A 357 1.59 -5.50 17.38
C ALA A 357 3.07 -5.89 17.56
N PHE A 358 3.77 -6.15 16.45
CA PHE A 358 5.18 -6.54 16.49
C PHE A 358 6.10 -5.40 16.92
N SER A 359 5.70 -4.14 16.70
CA SER A 359 6.48 -2.99 17.18
C SER A 359 6.41 -2.85 18.69
N ILE A 360 5.22 -3.04 19.30
CA ILE A 360 5.06 -3.02 20.75
C ILE A 360 5.86 -4.18 21.36
N THR A 361 5.66 -5.40 20.88
CA THR A 361 6.28 -6.58 21.49
C THR A 361 7.80 -6.60 21.33
N ALA A 362 8.34 -6.09 20.22
CA ALA A 362 9.79 -5.97 20.02
C ALA A 362 10.46 -4.95 20.96
N SER A 363 9.68 -4.09 21.63
CA SER A 363 10.20 -3.06 22.53
C SER A 363 10.01 -3.40 24.02
N LEU A 364 9.38 -4.52 24.38
CA LEU A 364 9.00 -4.83 25.77
C LEU A 364 10.18 -4.93 26.74
N ASP A 365 11.28 -5.55 26.32
CA ASP A 365 12.50 -5.64 27.15
C ASP A 365 13.12 -4.27 27.45
N GLU A 366 13.16 -3.39 26.45
CA GLU A 366 13.70 -2.04 26.64
C GLU A 366 12.72 -1.16 27.40
N LEU A 367 11.42 -1.29 27.16
CA LEU A 367 10.37 -0.61 27.92
C LEU A 367 10.41 -0.99 29.40
N LYS A 368 10.69 -2.25 29.73
CA LYS A 368 10.83 -2.69 31.12
C LYS A 368 11.92 -1.92 31.87
N LYS A 369 12.98 -1.49 31.16
CA LYS A 369 14.09 -0.72 31.74
C LYS A 369 13.82 0.78 31.72
N SER A 370 13.31 1.29 30.60
CA SER A 370 13.23 2.72 30.30
C SER A 370 11.90 3.37 30.67
N ALA A 371 10.81 2.62 30.58
CA ALA A 371 9.45 3.08 30.80
C ALA A 371 8.52 1.97 31.34
N PRO A 372 8.85 1.37 32.51
CA PRO A 372 8.07 0.27 33.07
C PRO A 372 6.61 0.67 33.35
N ASP A 373 6.40 1.94 33.69
CA ASP A 373 5.10 2.58 33.95
C ASP A 373 4.18 2.66 32.72
N LEU A 374 4.72 2.56 31.49
CA LEU A 374 3.90 2.65 30.28
C LEU A 374 3.40 1.30 29.78
N ARG A 375 3.99 0.18 30.23
CA ARG A 375 3.75 -1.14 29.65
C ARG A 375 2.33 -1.65 29.85
N GLU A 376 1.72 -1.37 30.99
CA GLU A 376 0.33 -1.77 31.28
C GLU A 376 -0.64 -1.05 30.33
N ASN A 377 -0.52 0.28 30.21
CA ASN A 377 -1.32 1.07 29.26
C ASN A 377 -1.10 0.64 27.80
N LEU A 378 0.13 0.28 27.41
CA LEU A 378 0.40 -0.26 26.08
C LEU A 378 -0.25 -1.62 25.85
N PHE A 379 -0.27 -2.46 26.87
CA PHE A 379 -0.96 -3.74 26.80
C PHE A 379 -2.47 -3.55 26.64
N THR A 380 -3.08 -2.67 27.43
CA THR A 380 -4.49 -2.29 27.28
C THR A 380 -4.77 -1.73 25.89
N TRP A 381 -3.91 -0.84 25.38
CA TRP A 381 -4.04 -0.27 24.03
C TRP A 381 -3.99 -1.37 22.95
N TYR A 382 -3.04 -2.32 23.06
CA TYR A 382 -2.92 -3.46 22.16
C TYR A 382 -4.19 -4.33 22.15
N LEU A 383 -4.70 -4.68 23.32
CA LEU A 383 -5.93 -5.49 23.43
C LEU A 383 -7.15 -4.76 22.87
N THR A 384 -7.22 -3.45 23.10
CA THR A 384 -8.37 -2.64 22.67
C THR A 384 -8.41 -2.49 21.14
N HIS A 385 -7.27 -2.18 20.53
CA HIS A 385 -7.24 -1.69 19.15
C HIS A 385 -6.65 -2.66 18.12
N ILE A 386 -5.82 -3.63 18.55
CA ILE A 386 -5.00 -4.40 17.60
C ILE A 386 -5.28 -5.90 17.62
N GLU A 387 -5.45 -6.49 18.80
CA GLU A 387 -5.49 -7.95 18.96
C GLU A 387 -6.52 -8.64 18.03
N SER A 388 -7.74 -8.10 17.96
CA SER A 388 -8.83 -8.64 17.12
C SER A 388 -8.65 -8.43 15.61
N LEU A 389 -7.71 -7.57 15.21
CA LEU A 389 -7.46 -7.24 13.80
C LEU A 389 -6.39 -8.15 13.17
N LEU A 390 -5.58 -8.78 14.01
CA LEU A 390 -4.54 -9.71 13.59
C LEU A 390 -5.13 -11.01 13.03
N ASN A 391 -4.42 -11.63 12.09
CA ASN A 391 -4.72 -13.01 11.69
C ASN A 391 -4.29 -14.00 12.80
N ALA A 392 -4.78 -15.23 12.74
CA ALA A 392 -4.54 -16.24 13.77
C ALA A 392 -3.04 -16.50 14.03
N ASP A 393 -2.21 -16.52 12.99
CA ASP A 393 -0.77 -16.76 13.13
C ASP A 393 -0.07 -15.60 13.85
N HIS A 394 -0.41 -14.36 13.50
CA HIS A 394 0.10 -13.16 14.16
C HIS A 394 -0.41 -13.05 15.60
N GLN A 395 -1.69 -13.35 15.86
CA GLN A 395 -2.23 -13.41 17.22
C GLN A 395 -1.44 -14.40 18.07
N LYS A 396 -1.21 -15.60 17.55
CA LYS A 396 -0.42 -16.64 18.23
C LYS A 396 1.01 -16.18 18.52
N ALA A 397 1.69 -15.61 17.53
CA ALA A 397 3.07 -15.13 17.69
C ALA A 397 3.17 -14.01 18.74
N VAL A 398 2.28 -13.02 18.67
CA VAL A 398 2.24 -11.87 19.58
C VAL A 398 1.84 -12.31 21.01
N CYS A 399 0.93 -13.27 21.14
CA CYS A 399 0.57 -13.92 22.41
C CYS A 399 1.80 -14.49 23.12
N LYS A 400 2.63 -15.26 22.41
CA LYS A 400 3.87 -15.82 22.97
C LYS A 400 4.81 -14.73 23.48
N MET A 401 4.97 -13.64 22.72
CA MET A 401 5.85 -12.53 23.12
C MET A 401 5.33 -11.83 24.37
N TRP A 402 4.04 -11.48 24.45
CA TRP A 402 3.46 -10.89 25.66
C TRP A 402 3.60 -11.80 26.89
N CYS A 403 3.38 -13.11 26.71
CA CYS A 403 3.46 -14.07 27.81
C CYS A 403 4.88 -14.39 28.29
N GLN A 404 5.92 -13.80 27.68
CA GLN A 404 7.28 -13.76 28.24
C GLN A 404 7.45 -12.64 29.29
N HIS A 405 6.51 -11.68 29.37
CA HIS A 405 6.56 -10.51 30.25
C HIS A 405 5.43 -10.50 31.29
N GLN A 406 5.31 -11.59 32.06
CA GLN A 406 4.26 -11.76 33.09
C GLN A 406 4.55 -11.03 34.41
N ASP A 407 5.43 -10.02 34.40
CA ASP A 407 5.71 -9.20 35.57
C ASP A 407 4.68 -8.09 35.82
N ILE A 408 3.61 -8.04 34.99
CA ILE A 408 2.41 -7.22 35.18
C ILE A 408 1.22 -8.16 35.38
N GLU A 409 0.43 -7.94 36.44
CA GLU A 409 -0.68 -8.81 36.84
C GLU A 409 -1.73 -8.97 35.74
N GLU A 410 -2.04 -7.90 35.00
CA GLU A 410 -3.00 -7.95 33.91
C GLU A 410 -2.53 -8.81 32.73
N ILE A 411 -1.24 -8.74 32.38
CA ILE A 411 -0.63 -9.60 31.36
C ILE A 411 -0.62 -11.06 31.84
N GLN A 412 -0.24 -11.31 33.09
CA GLN A 412 -0.26 -12.65 33.68
C GLN A 412 -1.66 -13.27 33.63
N THR A 413 -2.68 -12.49 34.04
CA THR A 413 -4.09 -12.92 34.06
C THR A 413 -4.62 -13.19 32.65
N TRP A 414 -4.26 -12.35 31.69
CA TRP A 414 -4.61 -12.56 30.29
C TRP A 414 -3.95 -13.85 29.77
N CYS A 415 -2.64 -14.02 29.96
CA CYS A 415 -1.88 -15.20 29.52
C CYS A 415 -2.41 -16.51 30.09
N ALA A 416 -2.88 -16.53 31.34
CA ALA A 416 -3.49 -17.72 31.96
C ALA A 416 -4.76 -18.20 31.24
N LYS A 417 -5.44 -17.32 30.50
CA LYS A 417 -6.64 -17.63 29.71
C LYS A 417 -6.33 -17.93 28.24
N GLN A 418 -5.13 -17.59 27.77
CA GLN A 418 -4.76 -17.74 26.37
C GLN A 418 -4.21 -19.13 26.06
N VAL A 419 -4.43 -19.57 24.82
CA VAL A 419 -3.79 -20.75 24.26
C VAL A 419 -2.75 -20.30 23.23
N CYS A 420 -1.60 -19.81 23.71
CA CYS A 420 -0.56 -19.33 22.80
C CYS A 420 0.17 -20.48 22.05
N ASP A 421 0.10 -21.73 22.53
CA ASP A 421 0.96 -22.83 22.05
C ASP A 421 0.27 -24.00 21.33
N LYS A 422 -1.06 -24.07 21.23
CA LYS A 422 -1.72 -25.16 20.47
C LYS A 422 -1.72 -24.91 18.97
#